data_AF-A0A927NQP7-F1
#
_entry.id   AF-A0A927NQP7-F1
#
_cell.length_a   1.000
_cell.length_b   1.000
_cell.length_c   1.000
_cell.angle_alpha   90.00
_cell.angle_beta   90.00
_cell.angle_gamma   90.00
#
_symmetry.space_group_name_H-M   'P 1'
#
loop_
_entity.id
_entity.type
_entity.pdbx_description
1 polymer ?
#
loop_
_entity_poly.entity_id
_entity_poly.type
_entity_poly.pdbx_seq_one_letter_code
_entity_poly.pdbx_strand_id
1 'polypeptide(L)'
;MQKFGYNSDFLERLKYNNDLVSVISKYVHLQEKGNTYWGCCPFHHEKTPSFAVNSFEQYYHCFGCGKSGDVISFIKEMESVDFMEAVKILAENANMELPQNLFDENLIQKKKEKETILNALKLANSHYINNLKNSNIPNSYIKKRGLSQEIVNKFELGYSKDFKSLVDFLKNNKISYEIGKNAGLLNEKNGKFYDTMFNRLTFPIKNSFNEVIGFSSRILEENKEVAKYKNSPQTIVFDKSKVVFGVQFLKELKNQGKLNEIIIVEGQMDVISMHNAGFTNAVATMGTALTPQHAKELKRFSNKIVLCFDGDSAGQKATLKAIETLKKDGEFDIYCVNLQDNLDPDEYIKKFGIQKMQDEIKNAKDCFEYRIRNLSNVYNLNDKLELNKFIKECLNIVLEIKSNSEREVYLKLIREISSVSTEVLKRDLLNLEMPNKIIKSKEKFIPAVLTDNVYKSQLFILSSLLHKKSYAKFIEINSFNEFAFQSIYEYLKLCHENNKEPIIGALFDEIDSNDKELNKIINYKFEGDEIDAKYFNDCVKILKLDNLTKQQTLYTNQMMQAKTLEERKEFAIKLQKITKEINLLKLEDKID
;
A
#
# COMPACT_ATOMS: atom_id res chain seq x y z
N MET A 1 -13.50 -20.48 6.13
CA MET A 1 -13.93 -19.40 5.20
C MET A 1 -13.07 -19.47 3.94
N GLN A 2 -13.58 -19.07 2.77
CA GLN A 2 -12.76 -18.97 1.55
C GLN A 2 -11.94 -17.67 1.60
N LYS A 3 -10.61 -17.75 1.59
CA LYS A 3 -9.75 -16.57 1.46
C LYS A 3 -9.41 -16.37 -0.01
N PHE A 4 -9.85 -15.27 -0.61
CA PHE A 4 -9.61 -14.93 -2.03
C PHE A 4 -9.99 -16.03 -3.04
N GLY A 5 -11.01 -16.83 -2.72
CA GLY A 5 -11.48 -17.90 -3.59
C GLY A 5 -10.66 -19.19 -3.52
N TYR A 6 -9.74 -19.36 -2.57
CA TYR A 6 -9.14 -20.65 -2.23
C TYR A 6 -9.79 -21.23 -0.96
N ASN A 7 -10.02 -22.55 -0.94
CA ASN A 7 -10.45 -23.22 0.28
C ASN A 7 -9.27 -23.34 1.27
N SER A 8 -9.59 -23.42 2.56
CA SER A 8 -8.61 -23.56 3.64
C SER A 8 -7.66 -24.74 3.40
N ASP A 9 -8.21 -25.88 2.98
CA ASP A 9 -7.46 -27.12 2.82
C ASP A 9 -6.39 -27.01 1.71
N PHE A 10 -6.67 -26.27 0.63
CA PHE A 10 -5.64 -26.03 -0.40
C PHE A 10 -4.53 -25.13 0.12
N LEU A 11 -4.87 -24.04 0.80
CA LEU A 11 -3.87 -23.12 1.35
C LEU A 11 -3.01 -23.80 2.41
N GLU A 12 -3.60 -24.62 3.28
CA GLU A 12 -2.86 -25.45 4.23
C GLU A 12 -1.91 -26.42 3.52
N ARG A 13 -2.37 -27.15 2.50
CA ARG A 13 -1.52 -28.04 1.71
C ARG A 13 -0.42 -27.28 0.97
N LEU A 14 -0.71 -26.09 0.46
CA LEU A 14 0.26 -25.25 -0.24
C LEU A 14 1.38 -24.82 0.70
N LYS A 15 1.04 -24.33 1.89
CA LYS A 15 2.01 -23.97 2.92
C LYS A 15 2.79 -25.19 3.40
N TYR A 16 2.13 -26.31 3.62
CA TYR A 16 2.77 -27.56 4.03
C TYR A 16 3.84 -28.04 3.03
N ASN A 17 3.57 -27.92 1.71
CA ASN A 17 4.54 -28.28 0.67
C ASN A 17 5.59 -27.20 0.39
N ASN A 18 5.49 -26.04 1.06
CA ASN A 18 6.44 -24.95 0.95
C ASN A 18 6.97 -24.61 2.34
N ASP A 19 7.84 -25.49 2.88
CA ASP A 19 8.53 -25.23 4.14
C ASP A 19 9.21 -23.85 4.12
N LEU A 20 8.91 -23.05 5.14
CA LEU A 20 9.32 -21.66 5.19
C LEU A 20 10.84 -21.50 5.14
N VAL A 21 11.59 -22.32 5.89
CA VAL A 21 13.06 -22.26 5.91
C VAL A 21 13.62 -22.55 4.51
N SER A 22 13.09 -23.58 3.86
CA SER A 22 13.49 -24.00 2.52
C SER A 22 13.22 -22.93 1.46
N VAL A 23 12.05 -22.28 1.52
CA VAL A 23 11.69 -21.18 0.61
C VAL A 23 12.58 -19.97 0.84
N ILE A 24 12.75 -19.54 2.09
CA ILE A 24 13.56 -18.36 2.43
C ILE A 24 15.04 -18.58 2.11
N SER A 25 15.56 -19.79 2.31
CA SER A 25 16.97 -20.13 2.03
C SER A 25 17.37 -19.97 0.55
N LYS A 26 16.39 -19.89 -0.37
CA LYS A 26 16.64 -19.56 -1.79
C LYS A 26 17.03 -18.09 -1.99
N TYR A 27 16.67 -17.21 -1.05
CA TYR A 27 16.86 -15.77 -1.14
C TYR A 27 17.95 -15.25 -0.21
N VAL A 28 18.09 -15.82 0.99
CA VAL A 28 19.06 -15.39 2.00
C VAL A 28 19.71 -16.57 2.69
N HIS A 29 20.97 -16.40 3.09
CA HIS A 29 21.67 -17.41 3.87
C HIS A 29 21.13 -17.41 5.31
N LEU A 30 20.71 -18.58 5.78
CA LEU A 30 20.20 -18.81 7.13
C LEU A 30 21.13 -19.75 7.91
N GLN A 31 21.33 -19.44 9.19
CA GLN A 31 22.08 -20.24 10.15
C GLN A 31 21.15 -20.78 11.24
N GLU A 32 21.18 -22.09 11.46
CA GLU A 32 20.35 -22.76 12.45
C GLU A 32 20.82 -22.46 13.89
N LYS A 33 19.87 -22.14 14.77
CA LYS A 33 20.07 -21.94 16.22
C LYS A 33 18.87 -22.52 16.97
N GLY A 34 18.95 -23.80 17.33
CA GLY A 34 17.81 -24.53 17.91
C GLY A 34 16.68 -24.65 16.89
N ASN A 35 15.44 -24.34 17.30
CA ASN A 35 14.27 -24.40 16.42
C ASN A 35 14.07 -23.14 15.56
N THR A 36 15.07 -22.26 15.49
CA THR A 36 14.99 -21.00 14.78
C THR A 36 16.21 -20.80 13.89
N TYR A 37 15.99 -20.32 12.68
CA TYR A 37 17.01 -20.01 11.70
C TYR A 37 17.22 -18.50 11.63
N TRP A 38 18.47 -18.05 11.56
CA TRP A 38 18.83 -16.64 11.62
C TRP A 38 19.62 -16.21 10.39
N GLY A 39 19.30 -15.05 9.85
CA GLY A 39 20.02 -14.44 8.73
C GLY A 39 19.90 -12.92 8.72
N CYS A 40 20.57 -12.29 7.75
CA CYS A 40 20.29 -10.88 7.44
C CYS A 40 18.92 -10.79 6.75
N CYS A 41 18.14 -9.79 7.13
CA CYS A 41 16.83 -9.56 6.58
C CYS A 41 16.89 -9.26 5.07
N PRO A 42 16.07 -9.92 4.25
CA PRO A 42 16.00 -9.61 2.84
C PRO A 42 15.16 -8.35 2.53
N PHE A 43 14.43 -7.83 3.51
CA PHE A 43 13.51 -6.71 3.32
C PHE A 43 14.09 -5.33 3.62
N HIS A 44 15.21 -5.27 4.34
CA HIS A 44 15.92 -4.04 4.65
C HIS A 44 17.42 -4.33 4.71
N HIS A 45 18.24 -3.32 4.47
CA HIS A 45 19.69 -3.52 4.41
C HIS A 45 20.30 -3.50 5.81
N GLU A 46 20.96 -4.59 6.20
CA GLU A 46 21.66 -4.72 7.48
C GLU A 46 22.92 -5.58 7.37
N LYS A 47 23.84 -5.40 8.33
CA LYS A 47 25.10 -6.18 8.41
C LYS A 47 25.04 -7.29 9.47
N THR A 48 24.16 -7.15 10.45
CA THR A 48 24.00 -8.09 11.56
C THR A 48 22.69 -8.86 11.38
N PRO A 49 22.69 -10.19 11.51
CA PRO A 49 21.48 -10.98 11.40
C PRO A 49 20.40 -10.55 12.40
N SER A 50 19.27 -10.04 11.90
CA SER A 50 18.08 -9.75 12.72
C SER A 50 16.84 -10.51 12.25
N PHE A 51 16.95 -11.29 11.19
CA PHE A 51 15.85 -12.04 10.59
C PHE A 51 15.79 -13.45 11.15
N ALA A 52 14.75 -13.74 11.93
CA ALA A 52 14.51 -15.04 12.55
C ALA A 52 13.38 -15.78 11.82
N VAL A 53 13.58 -17.05 11.53
CA VAL A 53 12.60 -17.94 10.89
C VAL A 53 12.35 -19.11 11.83
N ASN A 54 11.13 -19.22 12.35
CA ASN A 54 10.73 -20.33 13.20
C ASN A 54 10.25 -21.49 12.32
N SER A 55 11.01 -22.57 12.29
CA SER A 55 10.71 -23.75 11.45
C SER A 55 9.53 -24.56 11.97
N PHE A 56 9.23 -24.49 13.26
CA PHE A 56 8.12 -25.23 13.85
C PHE A 56 6.78 -24.49 13.68
N GLU A 57 6.76 -23.22 14.07
CA GLU A 57 5.57 -22.35 13.99
C GLU A 57 5.34 -21.76 12.58
N GLN A 58 6.24 -22.04 11.63
CA GLN A 58 6.18 -21.67 10.21
C GLN A 58 5.90 -20.17 9.98
N TYR A 59 6.61 -19.31 10.71
CA TYR A 59 6.61 -17.86 10.50
C TYR A 59 8.02 -17.28 10.60
N TYR A 60 8.23 -16.11 9.99
CA TYR A 60 9.43 -15.30 10.18
C TYR A 60 9.09 -14.03 10.94
N HIS A 61 10.11 -13.46 11.59
CA HIS A 61 10.08 -12.11 12.13
C HIS A 61 11.47 -11.47 12.03
N CYS A 62 11.50 -10.21 11.61
CA CYS A 62 12.69 -9.39 11.60
C CYS A 62 12.73 -8.45 12.79
N PHE A 63 13.68 -8.64 13.70
CA PHE A 63 13.89 -7.76 14.85
C PHE A 63 14.47 -6.38 14.48
N GLY A 64 14.98 -6.20 13.26
CA GLY A 64 15.47 -4.93 12.74
C GLY A 64 14.37 -4.02 12.18
N CYS A 65 13.56 -4.52 11.24
CA CYS A 65 12.51 -3.73 10.59
C CYS A 65 11.07 -4.05 11.06
N GLY A 66 10.88 -5.04 11.93
CA GLY A 66 9.58 -5.43 12.49
C GLY A 66 8.68 -6.24 11.57
N LYS A 67 9.11 -6.57 10.34
CA LYS A 67 8.31 -7.40 9.42
C LYS A 67 8.18 -8.82 9.94
N SER A 68 6.95 -9.33 9.98
CA SER A 68 6.63 -10.73 10.29
C SER A 68 5.74 -11.33 9.21
N GLY A 69 5.69 -12.66 9.09
CA GLY A 69 4.77 -13.30 8.15
C GLY A 69 4.98 -14.80 8.00
N ASP A 70 4.08 -15.44 7.26
CA ASP A 70 4.20 -16.82 6.81
C ASP A 70 4.88 -16.90 5.42
N VAL A 71 4.92 -18.10 4.82
CA VAL A 71 5.56 -18.33 3.51
C VAL A 71 4.90 -17.55 2.37
N ILE A 72 3.57 -17.35 2.43
CA ILE A 72 2.85 -16.57 1.42
C ILE A 72 3.20 -15.09 1.58
N SER A 73 3.20 -14.58 2.82
CA SER A 73 3.59 -13.22 3.15
C SER A 73 5.03 -12.93 2.72
N PHE A 74 5.93 -13.88 2.94
CA PHE A 74 7.32 -13.79 2.49
C PHE A 74 7.41 -13.59 0.98
N ILE A 75 6.74 -14.44 0.19
CA ILE A 75 6.77 -14.35 -1.27
C ILE A 75 6.10 -13.06 -1.76
N LYS A 76 4.97 -12.63 -1.16
CA LYS A 76 4.33 -11.35 -1.50
C LYS A 76 5.34 -10.20 -1.38
N GLU A 77 6.06 -10.14 -0.28
CA GLU A 77 7.03 -9.08 0.01
C GLU A 77 8.28 -9.18 -0.86
N MET A 78 8.86 -10.38 -1.00
CA MET A 78 10.06 -10.64 -1.77
C MET A 78 9.84 -10.41 -3.27
N GLU A 79 8.76 -10.95 -3.81
CA GLU A 79 8.47 -10.84 -5.24
C GLU A 79 7.73 -9.56 -5.61
N SER A 80 7.29 -8.79 -4.61
CA SER A 80 6.47 -7.58 -4.75
C SER A 80 5.15 -7.83 -5.48
N VAL A 81 4.51 -8.95 -5.14
CA VAL A 81 3.31 -9.49 -5.79
C VAL A 81 2.11 -9.51 -4.85
N ASP A 82 0.91 -9.64 -5.39
CA ASP A 82 -0.28 -9.81 -4.56
C ASP A 82 -0.44 -11.25 -4.04
N PHE A 83 -1.47 -11.49 -3.22
CA PHE A 83 -1.73 -12.81 -2.64
C PHE A 83 -1.94 -13.90 -3.69
N MET A 84 -2.71 -13.61 -4.75
CA MET A 84 -3.02 -14.60 -5.79
C MET A 84 -1.76 -14.98 -6.58
N GLU A 85 -0.91 -13.99 -6.85
CA GLU A 85 0.38 -14.18 -7.51
C GLU A 85 1.37 -14.95 -6.62
N ALA A 86 1.45 -14.63 -5.33
CA ALA A 86 2.28 -15.38 -4.38
C ALA A 86 1.85 -16.85 -4.27
N VAL A 87 0.53 -17.12 -4.22
CA VAL A 87 -0.03 -18.48 -4.23
C VAL A 87 0.36 -19.23 -5.51
N LYS A 88 0.35 -18.58 -6.68
CA LYS A 88 0.80 -19.18 -7.95
C LYS A 88 2.28 -19.56 -7.91
N ILE A 89 3.13 -18.64 -7.46
CA ILE A 89 4.59 -18.87 -7.36
C ILE A 89 4.87 -20.06 -6.42
N LEU A 90 4.18 -20.13 -5.29
CA LEU A 90 4.32 -21.25 -4.33
C LEU A 90 3.77 -22.56 -4.86
N ALA A 91 2.70 -22.53 -5.67
CA ALA A 91 2.14 -23.73 -6.28
C ALA A 91 3.08 -24.29 -7.34
N GLU A 92 3.66 -23.43 -8.17
CA GLU A 92 4.71 -23.79 -9.14
C GLU A 92 5.95 -24.36 -8.43
N ASN A 93 6.40 -23.73 -7.33
CA ASN A 93 7.52 -24.22 -6.52
C ASN A 93 7.29 -25.64 -5.97
N ALA A 94 6.06 -25.94 -5.56
CA ALA A 94 5.68 -27.23 -5.00
C ALA A 94 5.21 -28.25 -6.05
N ASN A 95 5.26 -27.92 -7.35
CA ASN A 95 4.63 -28.71 -8.42
C ASN A 95 3.17 -29.09 -8.11
N MET A 96 2.44 -28.20 -7.44
CA MET A 96 1.03 -28.38 -7.10
C MET A 96 0.18 -27.76 -8.19
N GLU A 97 -0.77 -28.52 -8.73
CA GLU A 97 -1.84 -27.93 -9.52
C GLU A 97 -2.71 -27.06 -8.62
N LEU A 98 -2.97 -25.83 -9.08
CA LEU A 98 -3.98 -24.99 -8.46
C LEU A 98 -5.34 -25.70 -8.58
N PRO A 99 -6.19 -25.72 -7.53
CA PRO A 99 -7.42 -26.50 -7.52
C PRO A 99 -8.27 -26.13 -8.72
N GLN A 100 -8.53 -27.10 -9.60
CA GLN A 100 -9.37 -26.91 -10.78
C GLN A 100 -10.81 -26.49 -10.38
N ASN A 101 -11.26 -26.92 -9.19
CA ASN A 101 -12.62 -26.76 -8.69
C ASN A 101 -13.00 -25.35 -8.18
N LEU A 102 -12.16 -24.33 -8.40
CA LEU A 102 -12.50 -22.93 -8.14
C LEU A 102 -12.30 -22.02 -9.37
N PHE A 103 -11.89 -22.61 -10.50
CA PHE A 103 -11.76 -21.89 -11.76
C PHE A 103 -12.85 -22.35 -12.71
N ASP A 104 -13.96 -21.62 -12.68
CA ASP A 104 -14.96 -21.51 -13.76
C ASP A 104 -14.29 -21.78 -15.13
N GLU A 105 -14.85 -22.58 -16.05
CA GLU A 105 -14.24 -22.81 -17.39
C GLU A 105 -13.83 -21.49 -18.07
N ASN A 106 -14.61 -20.44 -17.77
CA ASN A 106 -14.35 -19.04 -18.09
C ASN A 106 -12.96 -18.52 -17.65
N LEU A 107 -12.45 -18.89 -16.47
CA LEU A 107 -11.16 -18.46 -15.93
C LEU A 107 -9.97 -19.17 -16.60
N ILE A 108 -10.11 -20.46 -16.94
CA ILE A 108 -9.11 -21.20 -17.73
C ILE A 108 -9.02 -20.58 -19.13
N GLN A 109 -10.18 -20.34 -19.76
CA GLN A 109 -10.25 -19.69 -21.06
C GLN A 109 -9.64 -18.28 -21.02
N LYS A 110 -9.94 -17.48 -19.98
CA LYS A 110 -9.33 -16.16 -19.76
C LYS A 110 -7.82 -16.22 -19.59
N LYS A 111 -7.28 -17.23 -18.89
CA LYS A 111 -5.83 -17.40 -18.73
C LYS A 111 -5.16 -17.69 -20.07
N LYS A 112 -5.71 -18.62 -20.85
CA LYS A 112 -5.20 -18.94 -22.19
C LYS A 112 -5.29 -17.75 -23.13
N GLU A 113 -6.38 -17.00 -23.08
CA GLU A 113 -6.54 -15.75 -23.82
C GLU A 113 -5.49 -14.72 -23.41
N LYS A 114 -5.27 -14.52 -22.10
CA LYS A 114 -4.24 -13.63 -21.55
C LYS A 114 -2.86 -13.98 -22.09
N GLU A 115 -2.43 -15.24 -22.00
CA GLU A 115 -1.13 -15.71 -22.51
C GLU A 115 -0.98 -15.47 -24.02
N THR A 116 -2.04 -15.74 -24.78
CA THR A 116 -2.06 -15.53 -26.23
C THR A 116 -1.90 -14.04 -26.58
N ILE A 117 -2.57 -13.16 -25.84
CA ILE A 117 -2.46 -11.70 -25.98
C ILE A 117 -1.05 -11.21 -25.61
N LEU A 118 -0.47 -11.68 -24.50
CA LEU A 118 0.90 -11.33 -24.11
C LEU A 118 1.92 -11.75 -25.17
N ASN A 119 1.76 -12.94 -25.77
CA ASN A 119 2.60 -13.38 -26.88
C ASN A 119 2.46 -12.48 -28.11
N ALA A 120 1.24 -12.10 -28.48
CA ALA A 120 1.00 -11.16 -29.59
C ALA A 120 1.67 -9.80 -29.36
N LEU A 121 1.58 -9.26 -28.14
CA LEU A 121 2.23 -8.01 -27.73
C LEU A 121 3.77 -8.10 -27.78
N LYS A 122 4.35 -9.21 -27.32
CA LYS A 122 5.79 -9.48 -27.41
C LYS A 122 6.29 -9.51 -28.86
N LEU A 123 5.54 -10.17 -29.74
CA LEU A 123 5.84 -10.22 -31.18
C LEU A 123 5.74 -8.83 -31.81
N ALA A 124 4.69 -8.07 -31.50
CA ALA A 124 4.53 -6.70 -31.98
C ALA A 124 5.67 -5.78 -31.53
N ASN A 125 6.10 -5.89 -30.26
CA ASN A 125 7.24 -5.12 -29.74
C ASN A 125 8.52 -5.41 -30.55
N SER A 126 8.81 -6.69 -30.80
CA SER A 126 9.94 -7.12 -31.61
C SER A 126 9.88 -6.55 -33.03
N HIS A 127 8.69 -6.53 -33.63
CA HIS A 127 8.46 -5.92 -34.94
C HIS A 127 8.75 -4.42 -34.95
N TYR A 128 8.25 -3.68 -33.96
CA TYR A 128 8.47 -2.24 -33.86
C TYR A 128 9.93 -1.88 -33.61
N ILE A 129 10.64 -2.61 -32.76
CA ILE A 129 12.08 -2.41 -32.53
C ILE A 129 12.84 -2.64 -33.85
N ASN A 130 12.51 -3.70 -34.59
CA ASN A 130 13.14 -3.97 -35.87
C ASN A 130 12.84 -2.87 -36.91
N ASN A 131 11.62 -2.34 -36.95
CA ASN A 131 11.28 -1.22 -37.81
C ASN A 131 12.07 0.05 -37.45
N LEU A 132 12.27 0.33 -36.16
CA LEU A 132 13.05 1.49 -35.71
C LEU A 132 14.52 1.35 -36.17
N LYS A 133 15.12 0.18 -36.00
CA LYS A 133 16.50 -0.09 -36.46
C LYS A 133 16.69 0.11 -37.96
N ASN A 134 15.65 -0.20 -38.75
CA ASN A 134 15.70 -0.17 -40.21
C ASN A 134 15.09 1.12 -40.81
N SER A 135 14.75 2.12 -39.99
CA SER A 135 14.13 3.37 -40.45
C SER A 135 14.89 4.59 -39.95
N ASN A 136 15.13 5.54 -40.84
CA ASN A 136 15.70 6.83 -40.47
C ASN A 136 14.66 7.87 -40.04
N ILE A 137 13.36 7.59 -40.21
CA ILE A 137 12.28 8.56 -39.99
C ILE A 137 12.22 9.02 -38.52
N PRO A 138 12.26 8.12 -37.50
CA PRO A 138 12.19 8.55 -36.10
C PRO A 138 13.50 9.16 -35.57
N ASN A 139 14.62 9.02 -36.30
CA ASN A 139 15.94 9.42 -35.82
C ASN A 139 16.04 10.92 -35.57
N SER A 140 15.37 11.75 -36.37
CA SER A 140 15.33 13.20 -36.16
C SER A 140 14.68 13.55 -34.81
N TYR A 141 13.56 12.88 -34.47
CA TYR A 141 12.87 13.06 -33.20
C TYR A 141 13.71 12.59 -32.01
N ILE A 142 14.30 11.39 -32.10
CA ILE A 142 15.16 10.81 -31.05
C ILE A 142 16.36 11.73 -30.78
N LYS A 143 17.03 12.21 -31.84
CA LYS A 143 18.14 13.17 -31.72
C LYS A 143 17.70 14.51 -31.13
N LYS A 144 16.57 15.06 -31.60
CA LYS A 144 16.01 16.31 -31.06
C LYS A 144 15.70 16.20 -29.55
N ARG A 145 15.27 15.02 -29.10
CA ARG A 145 15.02 14.74 -27.68
C ARG A 145 16.29 14.43 -26.88
N GLY A 146 17.43 14.20 -27.52
CA GLY A 146 18.70 13.91 -26.85
C GLY A 146 18.77 12.52 -26.22
N LEU A 147 18.00 11.55 -26.74
CA LEU A 147 17.96 10.20 -26.18
C LEU A 147 19.20 9.41 -26.61
N SER A 148 19.90 8.82 -25.64
CA SER A 148 21.02 7.92 -25.91
C SER A 148 20.55 6.59 -26.50
N GLN A 149 21.44 5.91 -27.25
CA GLN A 149 21.12 4.58 -27.79
C GLN A 149 20.90 3.55 -26.67
N GLU A 150 21.57 3.72 -25.53
CA GLU A 150 21.35 2.90 -24.35
C GLU A 150 19.90 3.01 -23.87
N ILE A 151 19.35 4.23 -23.77
CA ILE A 151 17.96 4.46 -23.37
C ILE A 151 16.97 3.95 -24.40
N VAL A 152 17.25 4.15 -25.69
CA VAL A 152 16.45 3.58 -26.79
C VAL A 152 16.33 2.06 -26.66
N ASN A 153 17.44 1.38 -26.35
CA ASN A 153 17.47 -0.06 -26.15
C ASN A 153 16.81 -0.48 -24.81
N LYS A 154 17.11 0.22 -23.71
CA LYS A 154 16.61 -0.08 -22.36
C LYS A 154 15.09 -0.01 -22.27
N PHE A 155 14.49 1.01 -22.91
CA PHE A 155 13.04 1.15 -22.99
C PHE A 155 12.42 0.39 -24.16
N GLU A 156 13.23 -0.31 -24.96
CA GLU A 156 12.76 -1.05 -26.14
C GLU A 156 11.91 -0.18 -27.07
N LEU A 157 12.37 1.04 -27.33
CA LEU A 157 11.65 1.94 -28.23
C LEU A 157 11.55 1.32 -29.61
N GLY A 158 10.40 1.53 -30.25
CA GLY A 158 10.10 0.98 -31.56
C GLY A 158 9.45 1.99 -32.48
N TYR A 159 9.17 1.57 -33.71
CA TYR A 159 8.49 2.38 -34.71
C TYR A 159 7.41 1.57 -35.41
N SER A 160 6.17 2.06 -35.34
CA SER A 160 5.11 1.60 -36.21
C SER A 160 5.13 2.43 -37.48
N LYS A 161 5.55 1.80 -38.59
CA LYS A 161 5.95 2.50 -39.82
C LYS A 161 4.81 2.79 -40.79
N ASP A 162 3.75 2.00 -40.75
CA ASP A 162 2.59 2.10 -41.63
C ASP A 162 1.40 1.33 -41.01
N PHE A 163 0.25 1.37 -41.67
CA PHE A 163 -0.98 0.77 -41.16
C PHE A 163 -1.11 -0.74 -41.42
N LYS A 164 -0.22 -1.35 -42.21
CA LYS A 164 -0.36 -2.72 -42.74
C LYS A 164 0.75 -3.68 -42.27
N SER A 165 1.97 -3.20 -42.05
CA SER A 165 3.13 -4.06 -41.83
C SER A 165 2.99 -4.95 -40.60
N LEU A 166 2.42 -4.41 -39.52
CA LEU A 166 2.13 -5.20 -38.32
C LEU A 166 1.04 -6.23 -38.59
N VAL A 167 0.00 -5.88 -39.35
CA VAL A 167 -1.10 -6.78 -39.70
C VAL A 167 -0.55 -8.02 -40.42
N ASP A 168 0.28 -7.79 -41.45
CA ASP A 168 0.92 -8.86 -42.22
C ASP A 168 1.89 -9.67 -41.35
N PHE A 169 2.66 -9.00 -40.48
CA PHE A 169 3.61 -9.66 -39.57
C PHE A 169 2.91 -10.58 -38.55
N LEU A 170 1.84 -10.11 -37.90
CA LEU A 170 1.08 -10.89 -36.93
C LEU A 170 0.42 -12.10 -37.59
N LYS A 171 -0.16 -11.92 -38.78
CA LYS A 171 -0.73 -13.01 -39.58
C LYS A 171 0.30 -14.08 -39.91
N ASN A 172 1.49 -13.69 -40.36
CA ASN A 172 2.58 -14.63 -40.67
C ASN A 172 3.08 -15.38 -39.43
N ASN A 173 2.95 -14.79 -38.23
CA ASN A 173 3.24 -15.42 -36.94
C ASN A 173 2.02 -16.15 -36.33
N LYS A 174 0.99 -16.45 -37.14
CA LYS A 174 -0.21 -17.21 -36.73
C LYS A 174 -1.03 -16.54 -35.61
N ILE A 175 -0.93 -15.22 -35.46
CA ILE A 175 -1.81 -14.45 -34.60
C ILE A 175 -3.06 -14.07 -35.41
N SER A 176 -4.25 -14.42 -34.91
CA SER A 176 -5.51 -14.06 -35.55
C SER A 176 -5.80 -12.55 -35.43
N TYR A 177 -6.59 -12.01 -36.35
CA TYR A 177 -6.98 -10.59 -36.28
C TYR A 177 -7.78 -10.26 -35.01
N GLU A 178 -8.62 -11.18 -34.55
CA GLU A 178 -9.35 -11.04 -33.27
C GLU A 178 -8.41 -10.93 -32.08
N ILE A 179 -7.36 -11.77 -31.99
CA ILE A 179 -6.34 -11.64 -30.93
C ILE A 179 -5.64 -10.30 -31.04
N GLY A 180 -5.26 -9.87 -32.25
CA GLY A 180 -4.62 -8.57 -32.47
C GLY A 180 -5.51 -7.39 -32.02
N LYS A 181 -6.83 -7.49 -32.22
CA LYS A 181 -7.82 -6.51 -31.78
C LYS A 181 -8.01 -6.53 -30.26
N ASN A 182 -8.15 -7.71 -29.65
CA ASN A 182 -8.26 -7.87 -28.19
C ASN A 182 -6.99 -7.43 -27.45
N ALA A 183 -5.83 -7.56 -28.07
CA ALA A 183 -4.56 -7.02 -27.58
C ALA A 183 -4.44 -5.49 -27.74
N GLY A 184 -5.37 -4.85 -28.44
CA GLY A 184 -5.32 -3.42 -28.75
C GLY A 184 -4.24 -3.03 -29.77
N LEU A 185 -3.69 -4.00 -30.51
CA LEU A 185 -2.71 -3.78 -31.58
C LEU A 185 -3.39 -3.37 -32.88
N LEU A 186 -4.50 -4.03 -33.22
CA LEU A 186 -5.23 -3.85 -34.47
C LEU A 186 -6.60 -3.22 -34.23
N ASN A 187 -7.08 -2.47 -35.22
CA ASN A 187 -8.48 -2.07 -35.32
C ASN A 187 -8.97 -2.26 -36.76
N GLU A 188 -10.27 -2.15 -36.99
CA GLU A 188 -10.90 -2.43 -38.27
C GLU A 188 -11.61 -1.20 -38.81
N LYS A 189 -11.47 -0.94 -40.11
CA LYS A 189 -12.26 0.07 -40.82
C LYS A 189 -12.61 -0.46 -42.20
N ASN A 190 -13.90 -0.45 -42.55
CA ASN A 190 -14.42 -0.92 -43.84
C ASN A 190 -13.94 -2.34 -44.21
N GLY A 191 -13.97 -3.28 -43.26
CA GLY A 191 -13.55 -4.68 -43.48
C GLY A 191 -12.02 -4.88 -43.55
N LYS A 192 -11.22 -3.84 -43.32
CA LYS A 192 -9.75 -3.91 -43.36
C LYS A 192 -9.16 -3.64 -41.99
N PHE A 193 -8.37 -4.59 -41.50
CA PHE A 193 -7.59 -4.43 -40.29
C PHE A 193 -6.38 -3.54 -40.52
N TYR A 194 -6.05 -2.73 -39.53
CA TYR A 194 -4.90 -1.83 -39.54
C TYR A 194 -4.24 -1.74 -38.17
N ASP A 195 -2.94 -1.46 -38.16
CA ASP A 195 -2.17 -1.15 -36.94
C ASP A 195 -2.70 0.12 -36.30
N THR A 196 -3.07 0.08 -35.02
CA THR A 196 -3.58 1.25 -34.32
C THR A 196 -2.52 2.32 -34.06
N MET A 197 -1.25 1.96 -34.06
CA MET A 197 -0.12 2.84 -33.69
C MET A 197 0.64 3.36 -34.91
N PHE A 198 0.12 3.17 -36.13
CA PHE A 198 0.78 3.56 -37.37
C PHE A 198 1.34 4.99 -37.39
N ASN A 199 2.50 5.15 -38.02
CA ASN A 199 3.26 6.38 -38.18
C ASN A 199 3.69 7.04 -36.85
N ARG A 200 4.00 6.23 -35.83
CA ARG A 200 4.38 6.71 -34.50
C ARG A 200 5.59 5.98 -33.94
N LEU A 201 6.36 6.70 -33.13
CA LEU A 201 7.31 6.09 -32.21
C LEU A 201 6.53 5.34 -31.13
N THR A 202 6.89 4.10 -30.83
CA THR A 202 6.20 3.24 -29.88
C THR A 202 7.02 3.05 -28.61
N PHE A 203 6.33 3.06 -27.47
CA PHE A 203 6.87 2.84 -26.13
C PHE A 203 6.14 1.63 -25.54
N PRO A 204 6.78 0.47 -25.39
CA PRO A 204 6.14 -0.69 -24.76
C PRO A 204 5.82 -0.37 -23.30
N ILE A 205 4.60 -0.67 -22.89
CA ILE A 205 4.16 -0.60 -21.50
C ILE A 205 4.34 -1.98 -20.92
N LYS A 206 5.11 -2.08 -19.83
CA LYS A 206 5.46 -3.34 -19.19
C LYS A 206 4.90 -3.43 -17.77
N ASN A 207 4.58 -4.63 -17.33
CA ASN A 207 4.25 -4.90 -15.94
C ASN A 207 5.52 -5.10 -15.08
N SER A 208 5.35 -5.33 -13.77
CA SER A 208 6.45 -5.59 -12.84
C SER A 208 7.25 -6.88 -13.15
N PHE A 209 6.70 -7.79 -13.96
CA PHE A 209 7.37 -8.99 -14.48
C PHE A 209 8.10 -8.75 -15.81
N ASN A 210 8.18 -7.49 -16.28
CA ASN A 210 8.81 -7.11 -17.54
C ASN A 210 8.11 -7.67 -18.79
N GLU A 211 6.85 -8.09 -18.68
CA GLU A 211 6.02 -8.51 -19.81
C GLU A 211 5.37 -7.29 -20.49
N VAL A 212 5.33 -7.28 -21.83
CA VAL A 212 4.66 -6.22 -22.59
C VAL A 212 3.15 -6.42 -22.50
N ILE A 213 2.46 -5.46 -21.89
CA ILE A 213 1.01 -5.49 -21.68
C ILE A 213 0.25 -4.50 -22.57
N GLY A 214 0.96 -3.56 -23.19
CA GLY A 214 0.36 -2.60 -24.11
C GLY A 214 1.42 -1.66 -24.70
N PHE A 215 0.98 -0.62 -25.37
CA PHE A 215 1.86 0.40 -25.95
C PHE A 215 1.32 1.80 -25.71
N SER A 216 2.25 2.73 -25.48
CA SER A 216 2.03 4.14 -25.80
C SER A 216 2.70 4.44 -27.13
N SER A 217 2.24 5.45 -27.84
CA SER A 217 2.85 5.88 -29.08
C SER A 217 2.73 7.38 -29.28
N ARG A 218 3.72 7.97 -29.94
CA ARG A 218 3.80 9.41 -30.20
C ARG A 218 3.99 9.71 -31.68
N ILE A 219 3.22 10.67 -32.20
CA ILE A 219 3.47 11.21 -33.55
C ILE A 219 4.87 11.80 -33.64
N LEU A 220 5.51 11.60 -34.78
CA LEU A 220 6.85 12.15 -35.05
C LEU A 220 6.77 13.62 -35.49
N GLU A 221 5.72 13.97 -36.22
CA GLU A 221 5.43 15.32 -36.70
C GLU A 221 4.20 15.86 -35.97
N GLU A 222 4.25 17.11 -35.51
CA GLU A 222 3.13 17.73 -34.83
C GLU A 222 2.00 18.04 -35.82
N ASN A 223 0.84 17.44 -35.58
CA ASN A 223 -0.39 17.74 -36.30
C ASN A 223 -1.47 18.11 -35.27
N LYS A 224 -2.08 19.29 -35.40
CA LYS A 224 -3.11 19.78 -34.46
C LYS A 224 -4.41 18.98 -34.50
N GLU A 225 -4.68 18.24 -35.58
CA GLU A 225 -5.88 17.43 -35.77
C GLU A 225 -5.77 16.03 -35.15
N VAL A 226 -4.57 15.62 -34.76
CA VAL A 226 -4.29 14.26 -34.28
C VAL A 226 -3.66 14.32 -32.89
N ALA A 227 -4.18 13.53 -31.96
CA ALA A 227 -3.61 13.44 -30.60
C ALA A 227 -2.11 13.11 -30.64
N LYS A 228 -1.31 13.92 -29.91
CA LYS A 228 0.15 13.76 -29.82
C LYS A 228 0.53 12.36 -29.34
N TYR A 229 -0.17 11.87 -28.33
CA TYR A 229 -0.02 10.53 -27.76
C TYR A 229 -1.24 9.65 -27.99
N LYS A 230 -1.00 8.35 -28.15
CA LYS A 230 -2.03 7.31 -28.22
C LYS A 230 -1.60 6.10 -27.39
N ASN A 231 -2.39 5.79 -26.37
CA ASN A 231 -2.21 4.60 -25.53
C ASN A 231 -3.11 3.47 -26.02
N SER A 232 -2.70 2.23 -25.79
CA SER A 232 -3.55 1.05 -25.96
C SER A 232 -4.91 1.25 -25.26
N PRO A 233 -6.00 0.69 -25.82
CA PRO A 233 -7.29 0.63 -25.13
C PRO A 233 -7.22 -0.29 -23.90
N GLN A 234 -8.25 -0.29 -23.06
CA GLN A 234 -8.38 -1.28 -21.98
C GLN A 234 -8.39 -2.70 -22.57
N THR A 235 -7.61 -3.61 -21.99
CA THR A 235 -7.59 -5.04 -22.37
C THR A 235 -7.57 -5.92 -21.11
N ILE A 236 -7.59 -7.24 -21.28
CA ILE A 236 -7.46 -8.18 -20.15
C ILE A 236 -6.07 -8.12 -19.48
N VAL A 237 -5.05 -7.61 -20.18
CA VAL A 237 -3.67 -7.47 -19.67
C VAL A 237 -3.31 -6.03 -19.31
N PHE A 238 -4.10 -5.04 -19.75
CA PHE A 238 -3.78 -3.63 -19.58
C PHE A 238 -4.96 -2.84 -19.00
N ASP A 239 -4.73 -2.31 -17.80
CA ASP A 239 -5.66 -1.45 -17.07
C ASP A 239 -5.00 -0.12 -16.71
N LYS A 240 -5.42 0.96 -17.38
CA LYS A 240 -4.84 2.31 -17.18
C LYS A 240 -5.02 2.85 -15.77
N SER A 241 -5.93 2.28 -14.99
CA SER A 241 -6.16 2.68 -13.60
C SER A 241 -5.20 2.01 -12.61
N LYS A 242 -4.44 1.00 -13.05
CA LYS A 242 -3.55 0.18 -12.21
C LYS A 242 -2.10 0.18 -12.67
N VAL A 243 -1.86 0.37 -13.97
CA VAL A 243 -0.54 0.26 -14.58
C VAL A 243 0.25 1.55 -14.44
N VAL A 244 1.48 1.42 -13.93
CA VAL A 244 2.45 2.51 -13.84
C VAL A 244 3.57 2.28 -14.86
N PHE A 245 3.84 3.27 -15.72
CA PHE A 245 4.93 3.21 -16.68
C PHE A 245 6.29 3.23 -15.99
N GLY A 246 7.20 2.33 -16.37
CA GLY A 246 8.53 2.21 -15.78
C GLY A 246 8.60 1.36 -14.51
N VAL A 247 7.48 0.76 -14.07
CA VAL A 247 7.42 -0.06 -12.85
C VAL A 247 8.40 -1.25 -12.86
N GLN A 248 8.72 -1.80 -14.03
CA GLN A 248 9.67 -2.90 -14.17
C GLN A 248 11.07 -2.56 -13.64
N PHE A 249 11.48 -1.29 -13.73
CA PHE A 249 12.77 -0.82 -13.24
C PHE A 249 12.79 -0.69 -11.71
N LEU A 250 11.63 -0.44 -11.08
CA LEU A 250 11.54 -0.38 -9.63
C LEU A 250 11.81 -1.74 -8.99
N LYS A 251 11.29 -2.84 -9.57
CA LYS A 251 11.56 -4.21 -9.09
C LYS A 251 13.06 -4.51 -9.14
N GLU A 252 13.71 -4.18 -10.26
CA GLU A 252 15.15 -4.36 -10.41
C GLU A 252 15.95 -3.58 -9.37
N LEU A 253 15.64 -2.29 -9.17
CA LEU A 253 16.31 -1.44 -8.18
C LEU A 253 16.08 -1.90 -6.74
N LYS A 254 14.87 -2.35 -6.41
CA LYS A 254 14.52 -2.89 -5.09
C LYS A 254 15.35 -4.14 -4.79
N ASN A 255 15.41 -5.09 -5.73
CA ASN A 255 16.17 -6.33 -5.57
C ASN A 255 17.69 -6.07 -5.40
N GLN A 256 18.20 -5.00 -5.98
CA GLN A 256 19.60 -4.57 -5.81
C GLN A 256 19.84 -3.77 -4.50
N GLY A 257 18.81 -3.50 -3.70
CA GLY A 257 18.89 -2.65 -2.51
C GLY A 257 19.22 -1.18 -2.82
N LYS A 258 18.93 -0.71 -4.04
CA LYS A 258 19.24 0.66 -4.52
C LYS A 258 18.02 1.57 -4.59
N LEU A 259 16.83 1.07 -4.24
CA LEU A 259 15.59 1.85 -4.29
C LEU A 259 15.29 2.50 -2.94
N ASN A 260 15.54 3.80 -2.83
CA ASN A 260 15.19 4.58 -1.63
C ASN A 260 13.85 5.31 -1.79
N GLU A 261 13.58 5.84 -2.97
CA GLU A 261 12.39 6.64 -3.27
C GLU A 261 11.92 6.39 -4.69
N ILE A 262 10.68 6.74 -4.99
CA ILE A 262 10.09 6.67 -6.33
C ILE A 262 9.74 8.08 -6.77
N ILE A 263 10.20 8.47 -7.96
CA ILE A 263 9.88 9.78 -8.54
C ILE A 263 8.69 9.60 -9.48
N ILE A 264 7.58 10.28 -9.23
CA ILE A 264 6.41 10.25 -10.11
C ILE A 264 6.41 11.52 -10.95
N VAL A 265 6.42 11.34 -12.26
CA VAL A 265 6.29 12.40 -13.28
C VAL A 265 5.00 12.20 -14.09
N GLU A 266 4.60 13.17 -14.91
CA GLU A 266 3.29 13.14 -15.58
C GLU A 266 3.22 12.19 -16.78
N GLY A 267 4.28 12.12 -17.60
CA GLY A 267 4.26 11.40 -18.87
C GLY A 267 5.36 10.36 -19.07
N GLN A 268 5.12 9.43 -19.99
CA GLN A 268 6.12 8.43 -20.38
C GLN A 268 7.43 9.04 -20.91
N MET A 269 7.37 10.22 -21.56
CA MET A 269 8.57 10.88 -22.08
C MET A 269 9.38 11.50 -20.95
N ASP A 270 8.73 12.01 -19.91
CA ASP A 270 9.42 12.53 -18.73
C ASP A 270 10.13 11.39 -18.00
N VAL A 271 9.49 10.21 -17.87
CA VAL A 271 10.15 9.00 -17.35
C VAL A 271 11.40 8.67 -18.15
N ILE A 272 11.29 8.60 -19.47
CA ILE A 272 12.43 8.25 -20.33
C ILE A 272 13.54 9.31 -20.22
N SER A 273 13.18 10.59 -20.16
CA SER A 273 14.15 11.71 -20.06
C SER A 273 14.85 11.70 -18.68
N MET A 274 14.10 11.45 -17.62
CA MET A 274 14.62 11.27 -16.26
C MET A 274 15.59 10.07 -16.19
N HIS A 275 15.25 8.94 -16.81
CA HIS A 275 16.17 7.79 -16.90
C HIS A 275 17.40 8.10 -17.73
N ASN A 276 17.27 8.84 -18.84
CA ASN A 276 18.41 9.30 -19.66
C ASN A 276 19.34 10.24 -18.88
N ALA A 277 18.80 10.95 -17.89
CA ALA A 277 19.55 11.76 -16.93
C ALA A 277 20.04 11.00 -15.69
N GLY A 278 19.80 9.68 -15.60
CA GLY A 278 20.27 8.81 -14.51
C GLY A 278 19.29 8.60 -13.36
N PHE A 279 18.10 9.21 -13.39
CA PHE A 279 17.04 9.00 -12.40
C PHE A 279 16.22 7.75 -12.73
N THR A 280 16.80 6.58 -12.45
CA THR A 280 16.26 5.27 -12.86
C THR A 280 15.04 4.81 -12.06
N ASN A 281 14.68 5.52 -11.00
CA ASN A 281 13.51 5.32 -10.14
C ASN A 281 12.31 6.19 -10.54
N ALA A 282 12.36 6.85 -11.70
CA ALA A 282 11.24 7.63 -12.23
C ALA A 282 10.17 6.75 -12.89
N VAL A 283 8.90 7.09 -12.65
CA VAL A 283 7.70 6.40 -13.16
C VAL A 283 6.58 7.40 -13.47
N ALA A 284 5.57 7.00 -14.25
CA ALA A 284 4.42 7.86 -14.59
C ALA A 284 3.11 7.09 -14.70
N THR A 285 1.99 7.79 -14.52
CA THR A 285 0.67 7.27 -14.86
C THR A 285 0.41 7.41 -16.37
N MET A 286 -0.41 6.53 -16.94
CA MET A 286 -0.59 6.41 -18.40
C MET A 286 -1.60 7.42 -18.97
N GLY A 287 -1.39 8.71 -18.73
CA GLY A 287 -2.31 9.78 -19.18
C GLY A 287 -3.63 9.82 -18.39
N THR A 288 -3.57 9.42 -17.13
CA THR A 288 -4.67 9.44 -16.16
C THR A 288 -4.18 10.07 -14.86
N ALA A 289 -5.09 10.66 -14.09
CA ALA A 289 -4.74 11.08 -12.72
C ALA A 289 -4.31 9.86 -11.90
N LEU A 290 -3.41 10.08 -10.94
CA LEU A 290 -3.03 9.05 -9.98
C LEU A 290 -4.27 8.49 -9.29
N THR A 291 -4.31 7.16 -9.13
CA THR A 291 -5.44 6.42 -8.57
C THR A 291 -4.99 5.71 -7.29
N PRO A 292 -5.92 5.31 -6.42
CA PRO A 292 -5.59 4.44 -5.28
C PRO A 292 -4.90 3.13 -5.70
N GLN A 293 -5.29 2.56 -6.84
CA GLN A 293 -4.67 1.34 -7.33
C GLN A 293 -3.21 1.54 -7.76
N HIS A 294 -2.87 2.70 -8.36
CA HIS A 294 -1.48 3.07 -8.61
C HIS A 294 -0.70 3.22 -7.31
N ALA A 295 -1.27 3.90 -6.32
CA ALA A 295 -0.65 4.06 -5.01
C ALA A 295 -0.38 2.70 -4.35
N LYS A 296 -1.36 1.79 -4.37
CA LYS A 296 -1.21 0.41 -3.87
C LYS A 296 -0.11 -0.37 -4.60
N GLU A 297 0.04 -0.19 -5.91
CA GLU A 297 1.12 -0.83 -6.68
C GLU A 297 2.49 -0.29 -6.27
N LEU A 298 2.63 1.03 -6.18
CA LEU A 298 3.89 1.69 -5.82
C LEU A 298 4.32 1.42 -4.37
N LYS A 299 3.36 1.23 -3.47
CA LYS A 299 3.60 0.94 -2.04
C LYS A 299 4.42 -0.35 -1.84
N ARG A 300 4.36 -1.29 -2.79
CA ARG A 300 5.15 -2.53 -2.77
C ARG A 300 6.64 -2.27 -2.93
N PHE A 301 7.03 -1.10 -3.46
CA PHE A 301 8.41 -0.80 -3.84
C PHE A 301 9.10 0.17 -2.87
N SER A 302 8.47 1.27 -2.49
CA SER A 302 9.01 2.22 -1.50
C SER A 302 7.89 3.00 -0.79
N ASN A 303 8.17 3.44 0.44
CA ASN A 303 7.30 4.35 1.20
C ASN A 303 7.57 5.83 0.88
N LYS A 304 8.69 6.17 0.23
CA LYS A 304 9.04 7.55 -0.09
C LYS A 304 8.70 7.87 -1.54
N ILE A 305 7.82 8.85 -1.73
CA ILE A 305 7.39 9.34 -3.04
C ILE A 305 7.86 10.77 -3.23
N VAL A 306 8.44 11.05 -4.40
CA VAL A 306 8.74 12.41 -4.86
C VAL A 306 7.85 12.72 -6.06
N LEU A 307 6.93 13.67 -5.93
CA LEU A 307 6.13 14.19 -7.03
C LEU A 307 6.94 15.26 -7.77
N CYS A 308 7.21 15.03 -9.05
CA CYS A 308 7.92 15.95 -9.94
C CYS A 308 7.09 16.16 -11.21
N PHE A 309 6.01 16.92 -11.05
CA PHE A 309 5.06 17.26 -12.12
C PHE A 309 5.43 18.58 -12.79
N ASP A 310 4.69 18.94 -13.84
CA ASP A 310 4.95 20.16 -14.60
C ASP A 310 4.83 21.39 -13.68
N GLY A 311 5.72 22.37 -13.85
CA GLY A 311 5.74 23.58 -13.01
C GLY A 311 4.54 24.51 -13.23
N ASP A 312 3.69 24.23 -14.22
CA ASP A 312 2.55 25.06 -14.59
C ASP A 312 1.34 24.90 -13.64
N SER A 313 0.29 25.70 -13.86
CA SER A 313 -0.92 25.63 -13.01
C SER A 313 -1.65 24.29 -13.09
N ALA A 314 -1.54 23.56 -14.22
CA ALA A 314 -2.16 22.25 -14.38
C ALA A 314 -1.39 21.18 -13.58
N GLY A 315 -0.06 21.16 -13.67
CA GLY A 315 0.82 20.27 -12.92
C GLY A 315 0.78 20.53 -11.41
N GLN A 316 0.64 21.78 -10.97
CA GLN A 316 0.40 22.12 -9.57
C GLN A 316 -0.93 21.53 -9.05
N LYS A 317 -2.02 21.64 -9.82
CA LYS A 317 -3.31 21.01 -9.48
C LYS A 317 -3.21 19.48 -9.48
N ALA A 318 -2.49 18.91 -10.45
CA ALA A 318 -2.23 17.48 -10.50
C ALA A 318 -1.45 17.00 -9.25
N THR A 319 -0.48 17.80 -8.79
CA THR A 319 0.30 17.52 -7.57
C THR A 319 -0.59 17.48 -6.34
N LEU A 320 -1.45 18.49 -6.15
CA LEU A 320 -2.40 18.51 -5.03
C LEU A 320 -3.33 17.30 -5.03
N LYS A 321 -3.85 16.92 -6.22
CA LYS A 321 -4.70 15.73 -6.37
C LYS A 321 -3.94 14.44 -6.07
N ALA A 322 -2.69 14.32 -6.52
CA ALA A 322 -1.84 13.17 -6.23
C ALA A 322 -1.55 13.05 -4.73
N ILE A 323 -1.30 14.17 -4.03
CA ILE A 323 -1.16 14.18 -2.56
C ILE A 323 -2.43 13.60 -1.91
N GLU A 324 -3.62 14.08 -2.29
CA GLU A 324 -4.88 13.57 -1.73
C GLU A 324 -5.07 12.07 -1.95
N THR A 325 -4.69 11.56 -3.13
CA THR A 325 -4.75 10.13 -3.43
C THR A 325 -3.76 9.32 -2.59
N LEU A 326 -2.50 9.73 -2.56
CA LEU A 326 -1.43 9.02 -1.84
C LEU A 326 -1.65 9.01 -0.32
N LYS A 327 -2.29 10.05 0.23
CA LYS A 327 -2.63 10.11 1.65
C LYS A 327 -3.72 9.11 2.07
N LYS A 328 -4.60 8.70 1.17
CA LYS A 328 -5.74 7.81 1.49
C LYS A 328 -5.34 6.35 1.72
N ASP A 329 -4.32 5.85 1.02
CA ASP A 329 -3.94 4.43 1.03
C ASP A 329 -2.87 4.06 2.08
N GLY A 330 -2.42 5.02 2.90
CA GLY A 330 -1.65 4.75 4.11
C GLY A 330 -0.13 4.93 4.00
N GLU A 331 0.37 5.96 4.71
CA GLU A 331 1.77 6.15 5.14
C GLU A 331 2.84 6.28 4.03
N PHE A 332 2.56 7.00 2.94
CA PHE A 332 3.66 7.48 2.09
C PHE A 332 4.30 8.73 2.71
N ASP A 333 5.64 8.79 2.72
CA ASP A 333 6.38 10.03 2.91
C ASP A 333 6.41 10.77 1.57
N ILE A 334 5.51 11.75 1.42
CA ILE A 334 5.27 12.45 0.16
C ILE A 334 6.07 13.75 0.14
N TYR A 335 6.94 13.86 -0.85
CA TYR A 335 7.70 15.06 -1.17
C TYR A 335 7.30 15.60 -2.55
N CYS A 336 7.40 16.90 -2.75
CA CYS A 336 7.00 17.60 -3.96
C CYS A 336 8.12 18.52 -4.43
N VAL A 337 8.47 18.40 -5.70
CA VAL A 337 9.39 19.30 -6.40
C VAL A 337 8.57 20.41 -7.05
N ASN A 338 9.02 21.65 -6.92
CA ASN A 338 8.43 22.79 -7.62
C ASN A 338 9.39 23.26 -8.72
N LEU A 339 9.15 22.81 -9.95
CA LEU A 339 9.97 23.20 -11.10
C LEU A 339 9.71 24.67 -11.47
N GLN A 340 10.78 25.45 -11.52
CA GLN A 340 10.71 26.87 -11.88
C GLN A 340 10.39 27.04 -13.37
N ASP A 341 9.97 28.26 -13.76
CA ASP A 341 9.69 28.67 -15.14
C ASP A 341 8.57 27.89 -15.85
N ASN A 342 7.67 27.22 -15.11
CA ASN A 342 6.58 26.40 -15.64
C ASN A 342 7.05 25.27 -16.57
N LEU A 343 8.26 24.75 -16.35
CA LEU A 343 8.84 23.70 -17.20
C LEU A 343 8.39 22.31 -16.78
N ASP A 344 8.36 21.39 -17.74
CA ASP A 344 8.29 19.95 -17.47
C ASP A 344 9.69 19.41 -17.06
N PRO A 345 9.79 18.17 -16.51
CA PRO A 345 11.08 17.61 -16.11
C PRO A 345 12.12 17.49 -17.25
N ASP A 346 11.69 17.21 -18.48
CA ASP A 346 12.59 17.10 -19.65
C ASP A 346 13.18 18.47 -20.04
N GLU A 347 12.33 19.49 -20.12
CA GLU A 347 12.68 20.88 -20.40
C GLU A 347 13.57 21.47 -19.29
N TYR A 348 13.25 21.16 -18.02
CA TYR A 348 14.05 21.62 -16.89
C TYR A 348 15.48 21.03 -16.92
N ILE A 349 15.62 19.72 -17.18
CA ILE A 349 16.94 19.08 -17.31
C ILE A 349 17.71 19.67 -18.49
N LYS A 350 17.05 19.94 -19.62
CA LYS A 350 17.69 20.55 -20.79
C LYS A 350 18.18 21.97 -20.53
N LYS A 351 17.41 22.75 -19.78
CA LYS A 351 17.72 24.16 -19.50
C LYS A 351 18.76 24.33 -18.40
N PHE A 352 18.63 23.58 -17.31
CA PHE A 352 19.43 23.78 -16.09
C PHE A 352 20.43 22.66 -15.78
N GLY A 353 20.31 21.52 -16.46
CA GLY A 353 21.21 20.38 -16.30
C GLY A 353 20.80 19.39 -15.20
N ILE A 354 21.45 18.23 -15.22
CA ILE A 354 21.17 17.09 -14.34
C ILE A 354 21.44 17.45 -12.87
N GLN A 355 22.55 18.13 -12.58
CA GLN A 355 22.93 18.49 -11.21
C GLN A 355 21.85 19.36 -10.55
N LYS A 356 21.28 20.32 -11.29
CA LYS A 356 20.24 21.19 -10.77
C LYS A 356 18.96 20.40 -10.46
N MET A 357 18.55 19.48 -11.34
CA MET A 357 17.42 18.58 -11.07
C MET A 357 17.66 17.70 -9.83
N GLN A 358 18.88 17.19 -9.63
CA GLN A 358 19.23 16.44 -8.42
C GLN A 358 19.07 17.30 -7.16
N ASP A 359 19.48 18.56 -7.21
CA ASP A 359 19.31 19.49 -6.10
C ASP A 359 17.83 19.78 -5.82
N GLU A 360 16.99 19.94 -6.85
CA GLU A 360 15.54 20.14 -6.67
C GLU A 360 14.87 18.92 -6.03
N ILE A 361 15.22 17.70 -6.45
CA ILE A 361 14.71 16.46 -5.85
C ILE A 361 15.17 16.31 -4.40
N LYS A 362 16.46 16.59 -4.13
CA LYS A 362 17.02 16.50 -2.78
C LYS A 362 16.40 17.51 -1.82
N ASN A 363 16.08 18.70 -2.30
CA ASN A 363 15.45 19.77 -1.53
C ASN A 363 13.92 19.79 -1.67
N ALA A 364 13.33 18.72 -2.20
CA ALA A 364 11.88 18.59 -2.34
C ALA A 364 11.19 18.80 -0.99
N LYS A 365 10.06 19.49 -1.02
CA LYS A 365 9.30 19.86 0.18
C LYS A 365 8.34 18.76 0.54
N ASP A 366 8.18 18.45 1.82
CA ASP A 366 7.12 17.53 2.22
C ASP A 366 5.74 18.08 1.80
N CYS A 367 4.75 17.20 1.74
CA CYS A 367 3.42 17.56 1.25
C CYS A 367 2.72 18.66 2.07
N PHE A 368 3.04 18.85 3.35
CA PHE A 368 2.46 19.90 4.18
C PHE A 368 3.13 21.25 3.88
N GLU A 369 4.47 21.32 3.87
CA GLU A 369 5.20 22.53 3.48
C GLU A 369 4.81 22.97 2.06
N TYR A 370 4.74 22.03 1.12
CA TYR A 370 4.35 22.30 -0.26
C TYR A 370 2.95 22.92 -0.35
N ARG A 371 1.95 22.34 0.33
CA ARG A 371 0.57 22.87 0.33
C ARG A 371 0.49 24.26 0.96
N ILE A 372 1.19 24.50 2.07
CA ILE A 372 1.22 25.82 2.74
C ILE A 372 1.81 26.89 1.82
N ARG A 373 2.96 26.60 1.17
CA ARG A 373 3.58 27.53 0.22
C ARG A 373 2.74 27.74 -1.03
N ASN A 374 2.04 26.70 -1.51
CA ASN A 374 1.13 26.85 -2.63
C ASN A 374 -0.03 27.80 -2.28
N LEU A 375 -0.60 27.72 -1.07
CA LEU A 375 -1.65 28.64 -0.62
C LEU A 375 -1.19 30.09 -0.57
N SER A 376 0.09 30.36 -0.27
CA SER A 376 0.60 31.75 -0.26
C SER A 376 0.70 32.36 -1.66
N ASN A 377 0.72 31.54 -2.71
CA ASN A 377 0.66 32.02 -4.09
C ASN A 377 -0.78 32.26 -4.58
N VAL A 378 -1.77 31.69 -3.88
CA VAL A 378 -3.21 31.80 -4.23
C VAL A 378 -3.84 33.04 -3.57
N TYR A 379 -3.46 33.34 -2.33
CA TYR A 379 -4.04 34.42 -1.53
C TYR A 379 -3.18 35.68 -1.53
N ASN A 380 -3.82 36.86 -1.59
CA ASN A 380 -3.17 38.13 -1.34
C ASN A 380 -3.03 38.37 0.17
N LEU A 381 -1.84 38.11 0.71
CA LEU A 381 -1.56 38.23 2.15
C LEU A 381 -1.61 39.68 2.70
N ASN A 382 -1.64 40.69 1.82
CA ASN A 382 -1.82 42.08 2.22
C ASN A 382 -3.30 42.46 2.46
N ASP A 383 -4.24 41.66 1.95
CA ASP A 383 -5.66 41.82 2.24
C ASP A 383 -6.04 41.05 3.51
N LYS A 384 -6.70 41.71 4.46
CA LYS A 384 -7.03 41.11 5.76
C LYS A 384 -8.01 39.93 5.64
N LEU A 385 -8.95 39.98 4.70
CA LEU A 385 -9.94 38.91 4.53
C LEU A 385 -9.28 37.69 3.90
N GLU A 386 -8.43 37.90 2.90
CA GLU A 386 -7.67 36.82 2.26
C GLU A 386 -6.61 36.22 3.18
N LEU A 387 -5.90 37.04 3.97
CA LEU A 387 -4.98 36.55 5.00
C LEU A 387 -5.68 35.63 6.00
N ASN A 388 -6.88 36.00 6.46
CA ASN A 388 -7.66 35.15 7.37
C ASN A 388 -8.08 33.82 6.71
N LYS A 389 -8.43 33.83 5.42
CA LYS A 389 -8.73 32.60 4.67
C LYS A 389 -7.49 31.71 4.53
N PHE A 390 -6.35 32.31 4.16
CA PHE A 390 -5.06 31.63 4.07
C PHE A 390 -4.69 30.94 5.39
N ILE A 391 -4.76 31.66 6.52
CA ILE A 391 -4.47 31.12 7.85
C ILE A 391 -5.39 29.95 8.16
N LYS A 392 -6.71 30.10 7.96
CA LYS A 392 -7.68 29.04 8.23
C LYS A 392 -7.40 27.77 7.41
N GLU A 393 -7.08 27.90 6.13
CA GLU A 393 -6.74 26.75 5.30
C GLU A 393 -5.41 26.11 5.70
N CYS A 394 -4.39 26.91 6.04
CA CYS A 394 -3.12 26.40 6.56
C CYS A 394 -3.31 25.62 7.87
N LEU A 395 -4.14 26.14 8.79
CA LEU A 395 -4.44 25.43 10.04
C LEU A 395 -5.18 24.12 9.79
N ASN A 396 -6.09 24.06 8.81
CA ASN A 396 -6.72 22.80 8.41
C ASN A 396 -5.70 21.77 7.90
N ILE A 397 -4.66 22.21 7.17
CA ILE A 397 -3.54 21.34 6.78
C ILE A 397 -2.79 20.83 8.01
N VAL A 398 -2.51 21.71 8.98
CA VAL A 398 -1.80 21.36 10.22
C VAL A 398 -2.60 20.40 11.10
N LEU A 399 -3.95 20.47 11.09
CA LEU A 399 -4.81 19.52 11.80
C LEU A 399 -4.64 18.08 11.33
N GLU A 400 -4.28 17.87 10.06
CA GLU A 400 -4.03 16.55 9.49
C GLU A 400 -2.75 15.90 10.06
N ILE A 401 -1.88 16.67 10.70
CA ILE A 401 -0.62 16.23 11.30
C ILE A 401 -0.89 15.66 12.69
N LYS A 402 -0.38 14.46 12.99
CA LYS A 402 -0.63 13.78 14.27
C LYS A 402 0.31 14.25 15.40
N SER A 403 1.57 14.58 15.06
CA SER A 403 2.58 14.92 16.06
C SER A 403 2.56 16.41 16.43
N ASN A 404 2.49 16.72 17.73
CA ASN A 404 2.54 18.10 18.22
C ASN A 404 3.88 18.80 17.94
N SER A 405 4.99 18.07 18.00
CA SER A 405 6.31 18.64 17.67
C SER A 405 6.42 18.98 16.20
N GLU A 406 5.81 18.18 15.34
CA GLU A 406 5.75 18.41 13.90
C GLU A 406 4.82 19.59 13.57
N ARG A 407 3.65 19.67 14.21
CA ARG A 407 2.76 20.85 14.11
C ARG A 407 3.49 22.15 14.43
N GLU A 408 4.34 22.17 15.46
CA GLU A 408 5.15 23.35 15.82
C GLU A 408 6.02 23.85 14.67
N VAL A 409 6.61 22.96 13.88
CA VAL A 409 7.47 23.31 12.74
C VAL A 409 6.64 24.04 11.67
N TYR A 410 5.47 23.53 11.31
CA TYR A 410 4.64 24.17 10.28
C TYR A 410 3.94 25.43 10.79
N LEU A 411 3.63 25.54 12.08
CA LEU A 411 3.15 26.80 12.67
C LEU A 411 4.22 27.91 12.57
N LYS A 412 5.50 27.57 12.72
CA LYS A 412 6.60 28.53 12.49
C LYS A 412 6.69 28.94 11.02
N LEU A 413 6.56 28.00 10.09
CA LEU A 413 6.49 28.30 8.65
C LEU A 413 5.31 29.24 8.33
N ILE A 414 4.13 28.98 8.86
CA ILE A 414 2.95 29.83 8.66
C ILE A 414 3.21 31.22 9.23
N ARG A 415 3.86 31.34 10.40
CA ARG A 415 4.29 32.63 10.97
C ARG A 415 5.25 33.37 10.04
N GLU A 416 6.25 32.69 9.48
CA GLU A 416 7.21 33.31 8.56
C GLU A 416 6.53 33.91 7.33
N ILE A 417 5.49 33.23 6.81
CA ILE A 417 4.75 33.66 5.62
C ILE A 417 3.70 34.73 5.96
N SER A 418 2.94 34.54 7.02
CA SER A 418 1.79 35.40 7.38
C SER A 418 2.13 36.58 8.29
N SER A 419 3.31 36.57 8.91
CA SER A 419 3.70 37.47 10.02
C SER A 419 2.80 37.40 11.26
N VAL A 420 1.88 36.43 11.36
CA VAL A 420 1.05 36.22 12.55
C VAL A 420 1.82 35.42 13.60
N SER A 421 1.70 35.81 14.87
CA SER A 421 2.47 35.19 15.95
C SER A 421 2.07 33.72 16.16
N THR A 422 3.05 32.90 16.53
CA THR A 422 2.86 31.46 16.79
C THR A 422 1.83 31.20 17.89
N GLU A 423 1.72 32.10 18.87
CA GLU A 423 0.79 31.99 19.99
C GLU A 423 -0.66 32.17 19.53
N VAL A 424 -0.89 33.10 18.60
CA VAL A 424 -2.21 33.32 17.98
C VAL A 424 -2.58 32.10 17.13
N LEU A 425 -1.67 31.63 16.27
CA LEU A 425 -1.90 30.45 15.42
C LEU A 425 -2.21 29.20 16.25
N LYS A 426 -1.53 28.99 17.39
CA LYS A 426 -1.83 27.89 18.32
C LYS A 426 -3.23 28.00 18.91
N ARG A 427 -3.65 29.20 19.32
CA ARG A 427 -4.99 29.43 19.85
C ARG A 427 -6.05 29.15 18.78
N ASP A 428 -5.84 29.60 17.56
CA ASP A 428 -6.76 29.37 16.45
C ASP A 428 -6.84 27.89 16.07
N LEU A 429 -5.70 27.17 16.11
CA LEU A 429 -5.68 25.72 15.91
C LEU A 429 -6.53 24.99 16.95
N LEU A 430 -6.37 25.33 18.25
CA LEU A 430 -7.18 24.76 19.33
C LEU A 430 -8.67 25.06 19.15
N ASN A 431 -9.01 26.28 18.70
CA ASN A 431 -10.39 26.66 18.40
C ASN A 431 -10.98 25.84 17.24
N LEU A 432 -10.17 25.44 16.26
CA LEU A 432 -10.57 24.60 15.13
C LEU A 432 -10.65 23.10 15.48
N GLU A 433 -9.98 22.64 16.55
CA GLU A 433 -10.18 21.30 17.12
C GLU A 433 -11.48 21.20 17.94
N MET A 434 -11.86 22.31 18.59
CA MET A 434 -13.04 22.45 19.45
C MET A 434 -14.44 22.65 18.79
N PRO A 435 -14.67 22.82 17.46
CA PRO A 435 -16.01 23.11 16.93
C PRO A 435 -16.96 21.90 16.93
N ASN A 436 -16.45 20.67 17.06
CA ASN A 436 -17.23 19.44 16.91
C ASN A 436 -17.50 18.66 18.22
N LYS A 437 -17.11 19.18 19.39
CA LYS A 437 -17.35 18.51 20.69
C LYS A 437 -18.68 18.85 21.37
N ILE A 438 -19.50 19.77 20.82
CA ILE A 438 -20.69 20.28 21.51
C ILE A 438 -22.02 19.59 21.10
N ILE A 439 -22.08 18.71 20.07
CA ILE A 439 -23.36 18.11 19.63
C ILE A 439 -23.44 16.57 19.68
N LYS A 440 -22.42 15.86 20.19
CA LYS A 440 -22.56 14.43 20.56
C LYS A 440 -22.12 14.16 22.00
N SER A 441 -22.93 14.60 22.96
CA SER A 441 -22.85 14.11 24.34
C SER A 441 -24.17 13.43 24.74
N LYS A 442 -24.35 12.20 24.24
CA LYS A 442 -25.13 11.17 24.94
C LYS A 442 -24.44 9.80 24.90
N GLU A 443 -23.11 9.79 24.80
CA GLU A 443 -22.32 8.62 25.19
C GLU A 443 -21.57 8.97 26.48
N LYS A 444 -21.82 8.18 27.52
CA LYS A 444 -21.22 8.34 28.84
C LYS A 444 -19.70 8.26 28.70
N PHE A 445 -19.03 9.28 29.24
CA PHE A 445 -17.60 9.30 29.52
C PHE A 445 -17.22 8.03 30.32
N ILE A 446 -16.59 7.05 29.67
CA ILE A 446 -15.78 6.06 30.37
C ILE A 446 -14.39 6.73 30.48
N PRO A 447 -13.79 6.86 31.68
CA PRO A 447 -12.49 7.51 31.82
C PRO A 447 -11.45 6.80 30.93
N ALA A 448 -10.63 7.57 30.22
CA ALA A 448 -9.56 7.06 29.35
C ALA A 448 -8.59 6.08 30.05
N VAL A 449 -8.52 6.15 31.38
CA VAL A 449 -7.75 5.24 32.26
C VAL A 449 -8.31 3.81 32.22
N LEU A 450 -9.64 3.64 32.16
CA LEU A 450 -10.25 2.30 32.11
C LEU A 450 -10.04 1.65 30.74
N THR A 451 -10.13 2.42 29.65
CA THR A 451 -9.96 1.92 28.28
C THR A 451 -8.53 1.46 27.98
N ASP A 452 -7.52 2.15 28.53
CA ASP A 452 -6.11 1.77 28.37
C ASP A 452 -5.77 0.49 29.14
N ASN A 453 -6.31 0.32 30.35
CA ASN A 453 -6.15 -0.92 31.11
C ASN A 453 -6.82 -2.11 30.43
N VAL A 454 -8.03 -1.94 29.88
CA VAL A 454 -8.71 -3.00 29.12
C VAL A 454 -7.91 -3.41 27.88
N TYR A 455 -7.36 -2.44 27.14
CA TYR A 455 -6.49 -2.71 26.00
C TYR A 455 -5.25 -3.53 26.41
N LYS A 456 -4.53 -3.09 27.45
CA LYS A 456 -3.35 -3.79 27.98
C LYS A 456 -3.68 -5.21 28.46
N SER A 457 -4.83 -5.38 29.11
CA SER A 457 -5.29 -6.69 29.57
C SER A 457 -5.65 -7.62 28.41
N GLN A 458 -6.31 -7.13 27.36
CA GLN A 458 -6.57 -7.91 26.14
C GLN A 458 -5.25 -8.32 25.48
N LEU A 459 -4.33 -7.36 25.28
CA LEU A 459 -3.02 -7.62 24.68
C LEU A 459 -2.27 -8.72 25.44
N PHE A 460 -2.19 -8.61 26.78
CA PHE A 460 -1.45 -9.57 27.60
C PHE A 460 -2.08 -10.96 27.60
N ILE A 461 -3.41 -11.05 27.73
CA ILE A 461 -4.11 -12.34 27.74
C ILE A 461 -3.97 -13.05 26.40
N LEU A 462 -4.22 -12.33 25.29
CA LEU A 462 -4.09 -12.91 23.95
C LEU A 462 -2.66 -13.34 23.66
N SER A 463 -1.67 -12.56 24.09
CA SER A 463 -0.25 -12.95 24.00
C SER A 463 0.05 -14.20 24.82
N SER A 464 -0.41 -14.26 26.06
CA SER A 464 -0.16 -15.42 26.95
C SER A 464 -0.77 -16.71 26.41
N LEU A 465 -2.00 -16.62 25.86
CA LEU A 465 -2.68 -17.75 25.23
C LEU A 465 -1.99 -18.18 23.94
N LEU A 466 -1.62 -17.24 23.06
CA LEU A 466 -0.95 -17.53 21.80
C LEU A 466 0.42 -18.18 22.00
N HIS A 467 1.18 -17.70 22.99
CA HIS A 467 2.51 -18.23 23.34
C HIS A 467 2.47 -19.46 24.26
N LYS A 468 1.29 -20.07 24.47
CA LYS A 468 1.11 -21.35 25.19
C LYS A 468 1.67 -21.30 26.61
N LYS A 469 1.52 -20.17 27.29
CA LYS A 469 2.06 -19.98 28.63
C LYS A 469 1.37 -20.92 29.63
N SER A 470 2.17 -21.56 30.48
CA SER A 470 1.74 -22.59 31.44
C SER A 470 0.61 -22.12 32.38
N TYR A 471 0.62 -20.84 32.72
CA TYR A 471 -0.37 -20.19 33.58
C TYR A 471 -1.64 -19.71 32.84
N ALA A 472 -1.59 -19.61 31.51
CA ALA A 472 -2.66 -19.01 30.72
C ALA A 472 -3.83 -19.98 30.57
N LYS A 473 -4.99 -19.59 31.12
CA LYS A 473 -6.25 -20.33 30.95
C LYS A 473 -7.14 -19.58 29.97
N PHE A 474 -7.80 -20.32 29.08
CA PHE A 474 -8.76 -19.72 28.17
C PHE A 474 -9.90 -19.05 28.96
N ILE A 475 -10.28 -17.84 28.57
CA ILE A 475 -11.35 -17.05 29.19
C ILE A 475 -12.27 -16.49 28.12
N GLU A 476 -13.53 -16.22 28.45
CA GLU A 476 -14.43 -15.52 27.53
C GLU A 476 -14.17 -14.01 27.51
N ILE A 477 -13.99 -13.46 26.31
CA ILE A 477 -13.86 -12.01 26.07
C ILE A 477 -14.97 -11.57 25.10
N ASN A 478 -15.80 -10.63 25.55
CA ASN A 478 -17.04 -10.25 24.85
C ASN A 478 -16.94 -8.93 24.09
N SER A 479 -15.83 -8.20 24.25
CA SER A 479 -15.60 -6.94 23.55
C SER A 479 -14.12 -6.72 23.36
N PHE A 480 -13.74 -6.18 22.20
CA PHE A 480 -12.35 -5.94 21.82
C PHE A 480 -12.14 -4.47 21.48
N ASN A 481 -10.96 -3.96 21.81
CA ASN A 481 -10.56 -2.60 21.45
C ASN A 481 -10.12 -2.51 20.00
N GLU A 482 -9.61 -3.61 19.44
CA GLU A 482 -9.04 -3.68 18.09
C GLU A 482 -9.60 -4.90 17.34
N PHE A 483 -9.78 -4.75 16.02
CA PHE A 483 -10.26 -5.85 15.17
C PHE A 483 -9.31 -7.06 15.20
N ALA A 484 -7.99 -6.81 15.16
CA ALA A 484 -6.99 -7.87 15.24
C ALA A 484 -7.10 -8.70 16.52
N PHE A 485 -7.43 -8.08 17.66
CA PHE A 485 -7.63 -8.80 18.92
C PHE A 485 -8.83 -9.73 18.86
N GLN A 486 -9.92 -9.28 18.21
CA GLN A 486 -11.09 -10.13 17.99
C GLN A 486 -10.75 -11.34 17.12
N SER A 487 -10.07 -11.14 15.98
CA SER A 487 -9.68 -12.24 15.09
C SER A 487 -8.73 -13.24 15.78
N ILE A 488 -7.74 -12.75 16.55
CA ILE A 488 -6.85 -13.62 17.32
C ILE A 488 -7.63 -14.40 18.39
N TYR A 489 -8.57 -13.76 19.08
CA TYR A 489 -9.40 -14.43 20.06
C TYR A 489 -10.29 -15.52 19.42
N GLU A 490 -10.92 -15.23 18.29
CA GLU A 490 -11.75 -16.21 17.56
C GLU A 490 -10.92 -17.42 17.12
N TYR A 491 -9.70 -17.19 16.63
CA TYR A 491 -8.73 -18.24 16.34
C TYR A 491 -8.37 -19.08 17.59
N LEU A 492 -8.01 -18.43 18.68
CA LEU A 492 -7.67 -19.10 19.95
C LEU A 492 -8.86 -19.89 20.51
N LYS A 493 -10.07 -19.35 20.38
CA LYS A 493 -11.32 -20.02 20.77
C LYS A 493 -11.53 -21.29 19.96
N LEU A 494 -11.35 -21.22 18.64
CA LEU A 494 -11.46 -22.37 17.76
C LEU A 494 -10.43 -23.45 18.11
N CYS A 495 -9.18 -23.06 18.38
CA CYS A 495 -8.14 -23.96 18.87
C CYS A 495 -8.55 -24.65 20.18
N HIS A 496 -9.05 -23.87 21.14
CA HIS A 496 -9.51 -24.38 22.43
C HIS A 496 -10.67 -25.37 22.31
N GLU A 497 -11.73 -25.02 21.55
CA GLU A 497 -12.91 -25.87 21.34
C GLU A 497 -12.56 -27.20 20.65
N ASN A 498 -11.52 -27.21 19.80
CA ASN A 498 -11.06 -28.40 19.08
C ASN A 498 -9.91 -29.13 19.79
N ASN A 499 -9.52 -28.73 21.02
CA ASN A 499 -8.36 -29.26 21.74
C ASN A 499 -7.05 -29.26 20.90
N LYS A 500 -6.85 -28.21 20.10
CA LYS A 500 -5.64 -27.99 19.31
C LYS A 500 -4.79 -26.89 19.93
N GLU A 501 -3.48 -27.04 19.88
CA GLU A 501 -2.59 -25.94 20.22
C GLU A 501 -2.61 -24.86 19.13
N PRO A 502 -2.54 -23.57 19.52
CA PRO A 502 -2.41 -22.49 18.55
C PRO A 502 -1.04 -22.52 17.85
N ILE A 503 -1.00 -22.12 16.59
CA ILE A 503 0.20 -21.98 15.76
C ILE A 503 0.22 -20.56 15.23
N ILE A 504 1.31 -19.83 15.48
CA ILE A 504 1.40 -18.41 15.13
C ILE A 504 1.27 -18.18 13.62
N GLY A 505 1.91 -19.04 12.81
CA GLY A 505 1.85 -18.96 11.34
C GLY A 505 0.43 -19.00 10.76
N ALA A 506 -0.53 -19.62 11.46
CA ALA A 506 -1.92 -19.69 11.02
C ALA A 506 -2.66 -18.35 11.13
N LEU A 507 -2.22 -17.42 11.99
CA LEU A 507 -2.86 -16.10 12.14
C LEU A 507 -2.77 -15.25 10.87
N PHE A 508 -1.74 -15.46 10.04
CA PHE A 508 -1.57 -14.78 8.76
C PHE A 508 -2.60 -15.21 7.69
N ASP A 509 -3.39 -16.26 7.98
CA ASP A 509 -4.55 -16.62 7.16
C ASP A 509 -5.73 -15.67 7.31
N GLU A 510 -5.84 -14.91 8.39
CA GLU A 510 -6.97 -13.98 8.57
C GLU A 510 -6.52 -12.54 8.76
N ILE A 511 -5.29 -12.34 9.26
CA ILE A 511 -4.76 -11.03 9.62
C ILE A 511 -3.58 -10.67 8.70
N ASP A 512 -3.51 -9.41 8.27
CA ASP A 512 -2.38 -8.95 7.43
C ASP A 512 -1.07 -8.99 8.23
N SER A 513 0.01 -9.41 7.58
CA SER A 513 1.36 -9.45 8.14
C SER A 513 1.85 -8.10 8.69
N ASN A 514 1.35 -6.99 8.12
CA ASN A 514 1.70 -5.63 8.51
C ASN A 514 0.80 -5.09 9.64
N ASP A 515 -0.12 -5.88 10.18
CA ASP A 515 -0.98 -5.45 11.28
C ASP A 515 -0.16 -5.17 12.55
N LYS A 516 -0.30 -3.95 13.07
CA LYS A 516 0.52 -3.48 14.20
C LYS A 516 0.18 -4.23 15.50
N GLU A 517 -1.06 -4.65 15.68
CA GLU A 517 -1.53 -5.31 16.91
C GLU A 517 -1.15 -6.79 16.93
N LEU A 518 -1.26 -7.47 15.79
CA LEU A 518 -0.71 -8.82 15.62
C LEU A 518 0.79 -8.85 15.94
N ASN A 519 1.55 -7.91 15.39
CA ASN A 519 2.99 -7.83 15.62
C ASN A 519 3.34 -7.58 17.10
N LYS A 520 2.52 -6.83 17.85
CA LYS A 520 2.69 -6.66 19.31
C LYS A 520 2.46 -7.97 20.07
N ILE A 521 1.47 -8.77 19.68
CA ILE A 521 1.13 -10.04 20.34
C ILE A 521 2.18 -11.11 20.04
N ILE A 522 2.58 -11.26 18.77
CA ILE A 522 3.60 -12.23 18.35
C ILE A 522 4.94 -11.94 19.06
N ASN A 523 5.29 -10.65 19.21
CA ASN A 523 6.57 -10.24 19.78
C ASN A 523 6.47 -9.83 21.26
N TYR A 524 5.43 -10.28 21.96
CA TYR A 524 5.26 -9.92 23.36
C TYR A 524 6.43 -10.44 24.21
N LYS A 525 6.96 -9.57 25.08
CA LYS A 525 8.06 -9.90 26.00
C LYS A 525 7.49 -10.18 27.39
N PHE A 526 7.66 -11.42 27.82
CA PHE A 526 7.24 -11.92 29.13
C PHE A 526 8.34 -11.69 30.17
N GLU A 527 7.96 -11.39 31.41
CA GLU A 527 8.90 -11.07 32.49
C GLU A 527 9.29 -12.31 33.32
N GLY A 528 8.47 -13.37 33.27
CA GLY A 528 8.71 -14.65 33.93
C GLY A 528 7.41 -15.26 34.47
N ASP A 529 7.31 -16.59 34.43
CA ASP A 529 6.05 -17.31 34.65
C ASP A 529 5.36 -17.00 36.00
N GLU A 530 6.10 -16.74 37.09
CA GLU A 530 5.49 -16.37 38.39
C GLU A 530 4.85 -14.97 38.39
N ILE A 531 5.56 -13.97 37.88
CA ILE A 531 5.09 -12.57 37.82
C ILE A 531 3.95 -12.47 36.81
N ASP A 532 4.14 -13.08 35.65
CA ASP A 532 3.18 -13.08 34.56
C ASP A 532 1.89 -13.82 34.93
N ALA A 533 1.96 -14.88 35.74
CA ALA A 533 0.77 -15.56 36.25
C ALA A 533 -0.08 -14.67 37.16
N LYS A 534 0.55 -13.87 38.05
CA LYS A 534 -0.18 -12.90 38.88
C LYS A 534 -0.83 -11.83 38.00
N TYR A 535 -0.05 -11.25 37.08
CA TYR A 535 -0.54 -10.23 36.17
C TYR A 535 -1.65 -10.74 35.23
N PHE A 536 -1.61 -12.02 34.83
CA PHE A 536 -2.68 -12.66 34.06
C PHE A 536 -4.01 -12.62 34.82
N ASN A 537 -4.00 -13.01 36.10
CA ASN A 537 -5.20 -13.00 36.93
C ASN A 537 -5.76 -11.58 37.12
N ASP A 538 -4.88 -10.59 37.28
CA ASP A 538 -5.27 -9.18 37.38
C ASP A 538 -5.92 -8.69 36.08
N CYS A 539 -5.35 -9.05 34.92
CA CYS A 539 -5.94 -8.75 33.61
C CYS A 539 -7.33 -9.40 33.43
N VAL A 540 -7.50 -10.66 33.85
CA VAL A 540 -8.80 -11.35 33.82
C VAL A 540 -9.82 -10.60 34.68
N LYS A 541 -9.44 -10.16 35.88
CA LYS A 541 -10.31 -9.36 36.76
C LYS A 541 -10.72 -8.04 36.10
N ILE A 542 -9.78 -7.32 35.48
CA ILE A 542 -10.05 -6.06 34.76
C ILE A 542 -11.09 -6.27 33.65
N LEU A 543 -10.94 -7.31 32.83
CA LEU A 543 -11.90 -7.58 31.75
C LEU A 543 -13.28 -7.98 32.27
N LYS A 544 -13.34 -8.76 33.35
CA LYS A 544 -14.62 -9.09 34.03
C LYS A 544 -15.29 -7.83 34.56
N LEU A 545 -14.54 -6.95 35.20
CA LEU A 545 -15.05 -5.70 35.75
C LEU A 545 -15.59 -4.76 34.65
N ASP A 546 -14.87 -4.65 33.53
CA ASP A 546 -15.31 -3.86 32.36
C ASP A 546 -16.62 -4.40 31.78
N ASN A 547 -16.73 -5.73 31.58
CA ASN A 547 -17.96 -6.36 31.09
C ASN A 547 -19.15 -6.10 32.03
N LEU A 548 -18.97 -6.33 33.34
CA LEU A 548 -20.01 -6.05 34.33
C LEU A 548 -20.42 -4.57 34.36
N THR A 549 -19.47 -3.64 34.20
CA THR A 549 -19.73 -2.19 34.15
C THR A 549 -20.52 -1.80 32.90
N LYS A 550 -20.20 -2.42 31.74
CA LYS A 550 -20.96 -2.26 30.49
C LYS A 550 -22.40 -2.79 30.63
N GLN A 551 -22.57 -3.98 31.22
CA GLN A 551 -23.89 -4.55 31.51
C GLN A 551 -24.69 -3.70 32.50
N GLN A 552 -24.04 -3.18 33.55
CA GLN A 552 -24.66 -2.25 34.50
C GLN A 552 -25.18 -1.00 33.77
N THR A 553 -24.39 -0.45 32.84
CA THR A 553 -24.78 0.71 32.04
C THR A 553 -25.96 0.39 31.12
N LEU A 554 -25.93 -0.77 30.45
CA LEU A 554 -27.01 -1.25 29.60
C LEU A 554 -28.33 -1.38 30.37
N TYR A 555 -28.34 -2.10 31.49
CA TYR A 555 -29.54 -2.28 32.30
C TYR A 555 -30.02 -0.97 32.93
N THR A 556 -29.12 -0.05 33.28
CA THR A 556 -29.51 1.30 33.73
C THR A 556 -30.28 2.04 32.64
N ASN A 557 -29.79 2.00 31.40
CA ASN A 557 -30.46 2.65 30.28
C ASN A 557 -31.80 1.98 29.94
N GLN A 558 -31.86 0.65 29.94
CA GLN A 558 -33.09 -0.11 29.71
C GLN A 558 -34.13 0.16 30.81
N MET A 559 -33.72 0.28 32.07
CA MET A 559 -34.60 0.66 33.19
C MET A 559 -35.14 2.09 33.06
N MET A 560 -34.36 3.03 32.49
CA MET A 560 -34.82 4.39 32.21
C MET A 560 -35.82 4.46 31.05
N GLN A 561 -35.73 3.52 30.09
CA GLN A 561 -36.57 3.45 28.90
C GLN A 561 -37.79 2.52 29.06
N ALA A 562 -37.86 1.75 30.16
CA ALA A 562 -38.94 0.83 30.46
C ALA A 562 -40.31 1.55 30.45
N LYS A 563 -41.28 0.97 29.75
CA LYS A 563 -42.62 1.55 29.58
C LYS A 563 -43.59 1.02 30.64
N THR A 564 -43.29 -0.14 31.24
CA THR A 564 -44.13 -0.77 32.26
C THR A 564 -43.41 -0.88 33.60
N LEU A 565 -44.21 -1.01 34.66
CA LEU A 565 -43.72 -1.15 36.03
C LEU A 565 -43.05 -2.52 36.28
N GLU A 566 -43.46 -3.54 35.52
CA GLU A 566 -42.90 -4.90 35.54
C GLU A 566 -41.51 -4.94 34.89
N GLU A 567 -41.35 -4.37 33.69
CA GLU A 567 -40.04 -4.22 33.03
C GLU A 567 -39.04 -3.49 33.93
N ARG A 568 -39.50 -2.43 34.60
CA ARG A 568 -38.66 -1.64 35.50
C ARG A 568 -38.19 -2.42 36.72
N LYS A 569 -39.04 -3.28 37.30
CA LYS A 569 -38.69 -4.18 38.39
C LYS A 569 -37.68 -5.24 37.94
N GLU A 570 -37.84 -5.79 36.74
CA GLU A 570 -36.93 -6.79 36.19
C GLU A 570 -35.50 -6.23 36.02
N PHE A 571 -35.36 -5.04 35.42
CA PHE A 571 -34.05 -4.40 35.27
C PHE A 571 -33.43 -3.97 36.60
N ALA A 572 -34.25 -3.57 37.58
CA ALA A 572 -33.76 -3.25 38.92
C ALA A 572 -33.14 -4.47 39.63
N ILE A 573 -33.74 -5.66 39.50
CA ILE A 573 -33.19 -6.91 40.05
C ILE A 573 -31.85 -7.24 39.38
N LYS A 574 -31.78 -7.13 38.04
CA LYS A 574 -30.52 -7.37 37.29
C LYS A 574 -29.41 -6.40 37.69
N LEU A 575 -29.74 -5.12 37.89
CA LEU A 575 -28.80 -4.09 38.36
C LEU A 575 -28.28 -4.38 39.77
N GLN A 576 -29.15 -4.82 40.69
CA GLN A 576 -28.74 -5.17 42.05
C GLN A 576 -27.75 -6.32 42.06
N LYS A 577 -27.98 -7.35 41.23
CA LYS A 577 -27.07 -8.50 41.09
C LYS A 577 -25.69 -8.07 40.57
N ILE A 578 -25.64 -7.33 39.46
CA ILE A 578 -24.37 -6.85 38.88
C ILE A 578 -23.62 -5.93 39.83
N THR A 579 -24.32 -5.04 40.54
CA THR A 579 -23.68 -4.13 41.50
C THR A 579 -23.03 -4.90 42.66
N LYS A 580 -23.65 -6.00 43.11
CA LYS A 580 -23.07 -6.90 44.11
C LYS A 580 -21.81 -7.59 43.59
N GLU A 581 -21.84 -8.11 42.36
CA GLU A 581 -20.68 -8.76 41.72
C GLU A 581 -19.50 -7.79 41.50
N ILE A 582 -19.77 -6.57 41.06
CA ILE A 582 -18.75 -5.51 40.93
C ILE A 582 -18.10 -5.20 42.28
N ASN A 583 -18.89 -5.10 43.35
CA ASN A 583 -18.36 -4.80 44.68
C ASN A 583 -17.51 -5.95 45.23
N LEU A 584 -17.89 -7.21 44.98
CA LEU A 584 -17.09 -8.37 45.36
C LEU A 584 -15.73 -8.36 44.67
N LEU A 585 -15.68 -8.14 43.36
CA LEU A 585 -14.43 -8.08 42.60
C LEU A 585 -13.50 -6.93 43.06
N LYS A 586 -14.06 -5.80 43.50
CA LYS A 586 -13.28 -4.66 44.05
C LYS A 586 -12.79 -4.87 45.48
N LEU A 587 -13.40 -5.78 46.25
CA LEU A 587 -13.02 -6.06 47.63
C LEU A 587 -11.84 -7.04 47.72
N GLU A 588 -11.66 -7.89 46.71
CA GLU A 588 -10.49 -8.78 46.59
C GLU A 588 -9.16 -8.00 46.50
N ASP A 589 -9.16 -6.72 46.07
CA ASP A 589 -7.97 -5.86 46.00
C ASP A 589 -7.47 -5.34 47.37
N LYS A 590 -8.19 -5.60 48.47
CA LYS A 590 -7.83 -5.09 49.81
C LYS A 590 -7.18 -6.12 50.74
N ILE A 591 -7.01 -7.37 50.30
CA ILE A 591 -6.58 -8.48 51.16
C ILE A 591 -5.23 -9.10 50.75
N ASP A 592 -4.65 -8.75 49.60
CA ASP A 592 -3.34 -9.24 49.16
C ASP A 592 -2.21 -8.20 49.30
#